data_AF-A0A3E5EWW2-F1
#
_entry.id   AF-A0A3E5EWW2-F1
#
_cell.length_a   1.000
_cell.length_b   1.000
_cell.length_c   1.000
_cell.angle_alpha   90.00
_cell.angle_beta   90.00
_cell.angle_gamma   90.00
#
_symmetry.space_group_name_H-M   'P 1'
#
loop_
_entity.id
_entity.type
_entity.pdbx_description
1 polymer ?
#
loop_
_entity_poly.entity_id
_entity_poly.type
_entity_poly.pdbx_seq_one_letter_code
_entity_poly.pdbx_strand_id
1 'polypeptide(L)'
;MEEYKNGKIERVLGIYTKLLNGYIVNKAAEANEYGVNERSIQRDVDDIRNYLELEAVNSGCINNVIYDRLNNEESCVKINIENVKSQENV
;
A
#
# COMPACT_ATOMS: atom_id res chain seq x y z
N MET A 1 -19.50 -15.70 -16.40
CA MET A 1 -18.25 -14.92 -16.54
C MET A 1 -17.80 -14.53 -15.14
N GLU A 2 -16.62 -15.00 -14.72
CA GLU A 2 -15.99 -14.75 -13.42
C GLU A 2 -15.33 -13.35 -13.35
N GLU A 3 -16.07 -12.30 -13.67
CA GLU A 3 -15.51 -10.93 -13.73
C GLU A 3 -15.29 -10.31 -12.32
N TYR A 4 -15.76 -10.98 -11.26
CA TYR A 4 -15.77 -10.44 -9.89
C TYR A 4 -14.49 -10.66 -9.09
N LYS A 5 -13.57 -11.55 -9.51
CA LYS A 5 -12.32 -11.83 -8.75
C LYS A 5 -11.11 -10.99 -9.19
N ASN A 6 -11.07 -10.53 -10.44
CA ASN A 6 -9.92 -9.78 -10.96
C ASN A 6 -9.81 -8.36 -10.37
N GLY A 7 -10.93 -7.70 -10.08
CA GLY A 7 -10.92 -6.29 -9.65
C GLY A 7 -10.24 -6.02 -8.30
N LYS A 8 -10.18 -6.97 -7.37
CA LYS A 8 -9.39 -6.80 -6.13
C LYS A 8 -7.90 -6.93 -6.42
N ILE A 9 -7.51 -7.96 -7.15
CA ILE A 9 -6.10 -8.28 -7.41
C ILE A 9 -5.44 -7.13 -8.20
N GLU A 10 -6.10 -6.67 -9.26
CA GLU A 10 -5.62 -5.55 -10.08
C GLU A 10 -5.45 -4.27 -9.26
N ARG A 11 -6.37 -4.01 -8.33
CA ARG A 11 -6.32 -2.86 -7.42
C ARG A 11 -5.15 -2.94 -6.44
N VAL A 12 -4.98 -4.10 -5.78
CA VAL A 12 -3.86 -4.33 -4.85
C VAL A 12 -2.52 -4.16 -5.58
N LEU A 13 -2.36 -4.76 -6.77
CA LEU A 13 -1.13 -4.66 -7.55
C LEU A 13 -0.87 -3.23 -8.07
N GLY A 14 -1.92 -2.52 -8.49
CA GLY A 14 -1.84 -1.13 -8.93
C GLY A 14 -1.40 -0.20 -7.80
N ILE A 15 -2.04 -0.31 -6.63
CA ILE A 15 -1.66 0.46 -5.43
C ILE A 15 -0.23 0.13 -5.02
N TYR A 16 0.13 -1.16 -4.95
CA TYR A 16 1.49 -1.59 -4.61
C TYR A 16 2.54 -1.00 -5.56
N THR A 17 2.28 -1.02 -6.87
CA THR A 17 3.19 -0.46 -7.88
C THR A 17 3.34 1.06 -7.73
N LYS A 18 2.26 1.78 -7.43
CA LYS A 18 2.32 3.23 -7.13
C LYS A 18 3.23 3.48 -5.91
N LEU A 19 3.05 2.72 -4.84
CA LEU A 19 3.85 2.86 -3.62
C LEU A 19 5.33 2.51 -3.81
N LEU A 20 5.63 1.44 -4.56
CA LEU A 20 7.01 1.07 -4.92
C LEU A 20 7.77 2.18 -5.65
N ASN A 21 7.07 2.94 -6.50
CA ASN A 21 7.64 4.05 -7.24
C ASN A 21 7.66 5.37 -6.44
N GLY A 22 7.28 5.34 -5.16
CA GLY A 22 7.26 6.51 -4.27
C GLY A 22 6.06 7.45 -4.49
N TYR A 23 5.01 7.02 -5.19
CA TYR A 23 3.80 7.82 -5.35
C TYR A 23 2.98 7.86 -4.06
N ILE A 24 2.28 8.98 -3.86
CA ILE A 24 1.31 9.16 -2.78
C ILE A 24 -0.03 8.57 -3.24
N VAL A 25 -0.65 7.74 -2.40
CA VAL A 25 -1.95 7.14 -2.70
C VAL A 25 -3.04 7.88 -1.91
N ASN A 26 -3.95 8.54 -2.63
CA ASN A 26 -5.13 9.18 -2.05
C ASN A 26 -6.32 8.23 -2.11
N LYS A 27 -6.92 7.88 -0.97
CA LYS A 27 -7.94 6.83 -0.92
C LYS A 27 -9.20 7.18 -1.72
N ALA A 28 -9.65 8.43 -1.67
CA ALA A 28 -10.81 8.88 -2.42
C ALA A 28 -10.57 8.85 -3.94
N ALA A 29 -9.37 9.22 -4.38
CA ALA A 29 -8.99 9.17 -5.79
C ALA A 29 -8.96 7.71 -6.31
N GLU A 30 -8.31 6.80 -5.59
CA GLU A 30 -8.28 5.38 -5.97
C GLU A 30 -9.66 4.74 -5.89
N ALA A 31 -10.46 5.10 -4.89
CA ALA A 31 -11.83 4.61 -4.74
C ALA A 31 -12.68 4.97 -5.97
N ASN A 32 -12.56 6.21 -6.46
CA ASN A 32 -13.22 6.65 -7.68
C ASN A 32 -12.64 5.96 -8.94
N GLU A 33 -11.31 5.84 -9.04
CA GLU A 33 -10.63 5.20 -10.18
C GLU A 33 -11.05 3.73 -10.35
N TYR A 34 -11.10 2.99 -9.25
CA TYR A 34 -11.47 1.58 -9.24
C TYR A 34 -12.97 1.31 -9.04
N GLY A 35 -13.79 2.36 -8.90
CA GLY A 35 -15.24 2.22 -8.67
C GLY A 35 -15.61 1.49 -7.38
N VAL A 36 -14.82 1.65 -6.33
CA VAL A 36 -15.03 1.01 -5.01
C VAL A 36 -15.14 2.04 -3.90
N ASN A 37 -15.46 1.59 -2.69
CA ASN A 37 -15.44 2.47 -1.52
C ASN A 37 -14.03 2.61 -0.93
N GLU A 38 -13.79 3.71 -0.22
CA GLU A 38 -12.51 3.98 0.44
C GLU A 38 -12.14 2.91 1.48
N ARG A 39 -13.12 2.24 2.11
CA ARG A 39 -12.88 1.11 3.02
C ARG A 39 -12.30 -0.12 2.30
N SER A 40 -12.55 -0.29 1.00
CA SER A 40 -11.90 -1.32 0.19
C SER A 40 -10.46 -0.94 -0.08
N ILE A 41 -10.19 0.31 -0.48
CA ILE A 41 -8.82 0.82 -0.65
C ILE A 41 -8.02 0.69 0.64
N GLN A 42 -8.60 1.03 1.78
CA GLN A 42 -7.96 0.89 3.09
C GLN A 42 -7.56 -0.56 3.36
N ARG A 43 -8.46 -1.53 3.11
CA ARG A 43 -8.16 -2.96 3.29
C ARG A 43 -7.05 -3.44 2.36
N ASP A 44 -7.01 -2.98 1.11
CA ASP A 44 -5.96 -3.35 0.17
C ASP A 44 -4.60 -2.77 0.59
N VAL A 45 -4.58 -1.53 1.09
CA VAL A 45 -3.40 -0.91 1.69
C VAL A 45 -2.92 -1.67 2.92
N ASP A 46 -3.85 -2.15 3.76
CA ASP A 46 -3.51 -2.95 4.95
C ASP A 46 -2.96 -4.33 4.55
N ASP A 47 -3.53 -4.99 3.54
CA ASP A 47 -3.01 -6.23 2.96
C ASP A 47 -1.55 -6.03 2.45
N ILE A 48 -1.29 -4.91 1.75
CA ILE A 48 0.06 -4.56 1.25
C ILE A 48 1.03 -4.32 2.41
N ARG A 49 0.62 -3.60 3.46
CA ARG A 49 1.47 -3.38 4.65
C ARG A 49 1.84 -4.68 5.32
N ASN A 50 0.85 -5.54 5.58
CA ASN A 50 1.06 -6.82 6.24
C ASN A 50 2.04 -7.71 5.43
N TYR A 51 1.92 -7.69 4.11
CA TYR A 51 2.87 -8.36 3.22
C TYR A 51 4.29 -7.78 3.34
N LEU A 52 4.42 -6.46 3.30
CA LEU A 52 5.73 -5.78 3.39
C LEU A 52 6.41 -5.94 4.75
N GLU A 53 5.64 -6.02 5.84
CA GLU A 53 6.16 -6.32 7.18
C GLU A 53 6.67 -7.76 7.27
N LEU A 54 5.95 -8.72 6.69
CA LEU A 54 6.39 -10.12 6.63
C LEU A 54 7.66 -10.26 5.78
N GLU A 55 7.73 -9.57 4.63
CA GLU A 55 8.91 -9.59 3.77
C GLU A 55 10.10 -8.84 4.38
N ALA A 56 9.89 -7.81 5.19
CA ALA A 56 10.97 -7.12 5.91
C ALA A 56 11.72 -8.08 6.85
N VAL A 57 10.99 -9.00 7.51
CA VAL A 57 11.58 -10.05 8.34
C VAL A 57 12.46 -11.01 7.52
N ASN A 58 12.07 -11.30 6.28
CA ASN A 58 12.79 -12.24 5.41
C ASN A 58 13.96 -11.60 4.65
N SER A 59 13.84 -10.34 4.24
CA SER A 59 14.77 -9.65 3.34
C SER A 59 15.72 -8.66 4.04
N GLY A 60 15.42 -8.27 5.28
CA GLY A 60 16.18 -7.25 6.01
C GLY A 60 15.92 -5.81 5.57
N CYS A 61 14.99 -5.59 4.63
CA CYS A 61 14.59 -4.26 4.16
C CYS A 61 13.45 -3.69 5.02
N ILE A 62 13.63 -2.49 5.59
CA ILE A 62 12.59 -1.85 6.42
C ILE A 62 11.64 -1.02 5.55
N ASN A 63 10.42 -1.51 5.34
CA ASN A 63 9.38 -0.76 4.63
C ASN A 63 8.58 0.13 5.60
N ASN A 64 8.69 1.45 5.48
CA ASN A 64 7.99 2.40 6.37
C ASN A 64 6.66 2.87 5.77
N VAL A 65 5.55 2.52 6.41
CA VAL A 65 4.23 3.06 6.06
C VAL A 65 3.94 4.32 6.87
N ILE A 66 3.88 5.49 6.22
CA ILE A 66 3.60 6.78 6.85
C ILE A 66 2.19 7.26 6.49
N TYR A 67 1.28 7.21 7.45
CA TYR A 67 -0.04 7.81 7.25
C TYR A 67 0.01 9.32 7.44
N ASP A 68 -0.38 10.06 6.41
CA ASP A 68 -0.54 11.51 6.50
C ASP A 68 -1.96 11.82 6.98
N ARG A 69 -2.14 11.83 8.32
CA ARG A 69 -3.42 12.13 8.97
C ARG A 69 -3.60 13.63 9.15
N LEU A 70 -3.85 14.33 8.05
CA LEU A 70 -3.90 15.80 8.11
C LEU A 70 -5.19 16.39 8.70
N ASN A 71 -6.33 15.69 8.76
CA ASN A 71 -7.53 16.17 9.47
C ASN A 71 -8.53 15.03 9.62
N ASN A 72 -8.80 14.57 10.86
CA ASN A 72 -9.89 13.72 11.38
C ASN A 72 -10.56 12.59 10.56
N GLU A 73 -10.26 12.38 9.29
CA GLU A 73 -10.63 11.25 8.46
C GLU A 73 -9.50 11.06 7.45
N GLU A 74 -8.51 10.24 7.84
CA GLU A 74 -7.97 9.14 7.03
C GLU A 74 -7.72 9.29 5.51
N SER A 75 -7.63 10.46 4.88
CA SER A 75 -7.82 10.58 3.42
C SER A 75 -6.62 10.19 2.52
N CYS A 76 -5.40 10.22 3.06
CA CYS A 76 -4.16 9.98 2.29
C CYS A 76 -3.25 8.97 2.97
N VAL A 77 -2.75 7.99 2.21
CA VAL A 77 -1.75 7.03 2.66
C VAL A 77 -0.46 7.26 1.88
N LYS A 78 0.65 7.45 2.59
CA LYS A 78 1.98 7.40 2.00
C LYS A 78 2.66 6.13 2.50
N ILE A 79 3.16 5.30 1.60
CA ILE A 79 4.04 4.21 1.99
C ILE A 79 5.40 4.54 1.40
N ASN A 80 6.36 4.83 2.27
CA ASN A 80 7.75 5.02 1.89
C ASN A 80 8.45 3.67 2.00
N ILE A 81 8.52 2.97 0.88
CA ILE A 81 9.29 1.72 0.77
C ILE A 81 10.76 2.12 0.64
N GLU A 82 11.43 2.33 1.78
CA GLU A 82 12.88 2.58 1.82
C GLU A 82 13.61 1.24 1.93
N ASN A 83 14.31 0.84 0.88
CA ASN A 83 15.21 -0.32 0.95
C ASN A 83 16.46 0.06 1.76
N VAL A 84 16.32 0.17 3.09
CA VAL A 84 17.49 0.23 3.98
C VAL A 84 18.06 -1.18 4.00
N LYS A 85 19.14 -1.43 3.25
CA LYS A 85 19.96 -2.61 3.48
C LYS A 85 20.39 -2.55 4.94
N SER A 86 19.87 -3.43 5.79
CA SER A 86 20.47 -3.64 7.10
C SER A 86 21.96 -3.90 6.85
N GLN A 87 22.79 -3.02 7.41
CA GLN A 87 24.23 -3.20 7.32
C GLN A 87 24.53 -4.59 7.87
N GLU A 88 25.20 -5.42 7.07
CA GLU A 88 25.88 -6.61 7.57
C GLU A 88 26.77 -6.14 8.72
N ASN A 89 26.35 -6.43 9.96
CA ASN A 89 27.22 -6.28 11.10
C ASN A 89 28.26 -7.39 11.01
N VAL A 90 29.50 -6.94 10.89
CA VAL A 90 30.78 -7.68 10.94
C VAL A 90 30.82 -8.71 12.07
#